data_AF-A0A7S0JHH3-F1
#
_entry.id   AF-A0A7S0JHH3-F1
#
_cell.length_a   1.000
_cell.length_b   1.000
_cell.length_c   1.000
_cell.angle_alpha   90.00
_cell.angle_beta   90.00
_cell.angle_gamma   90.00
#
_symmetry.space_group_name_H-M   'P 1'
#
loop_
_entity.id
_entity.type
_entity.pdbx_description
1 polymer ?
#
loop_
_entity_poly.entity_id
_entity_poly.type
_entity_poly.pdbx_seq_one_letter_code
_entity_poly.pdbx_strand_id
1 'polypeptide(L)'
;MVCVLLFQAFVWPVALTTTRPVVEGFVGVLMLAGATHQCLAYQVSSGFYGHVVAGMALIGGGRETIRGDGRPITARWFVGVLGCVLFAFATGSQYYHTVMGLHPPKLMHLVHTCIYSMAFVLSLMIGAPDFMRARPHLAAYASHLLDARVLVDPAVLFALGVLLYTHRHDPSEVGTQMHLILGLLLMALALMQMGNSMLHTLSSIPAPLCMLTRKLTAFAWVLTGLWLVHMAAFLYMFGNEARGKGRGLHHLLWADEHGQVQSPLAAECAGFYLALDILMGVLLVSCMASSSAGQKQSPTESADENETAALRVAADADEENARSSVGGK
;
A
#
# COMPACT_ATOMS: atom_id res chain seq x y z
N MET A 1 -18.83 -17.82 -7.83
CA MET A 1 -18.67 -16.54 -8.57
C MET A 1 -19.24 -15.36 -7.82
N VAL A 2 -20.57 -15.21 -7.71
CA VAL A 2 -21.18 -14.22 -6.80
C VAL A 2 -20.63 -14.38 -5.38
N CYS A 3 -20.41 -15.62 -4.93
CA CYS A 3 -19.76 -15.91 -3.65
C CYS A 3 -18.33 -15.35 -3.52
N VAL A 4 -17.56 -15.24 -4.62
CA VAL A 4 -16.20 -14.66 -4.59
C VAL A 4 -16.30 -13.16 -4.38
N LEU A 5 -17.12 -12.49 -5.19
CA LEU A 5 -17.37 -11.06 -5.09
C LEU A 5 -17.96 -10.67 -3.74
N LEU A 6 -18.97 -11.39 -3.26
CA LEU A 6 -19.56 -11.15 -1.95
C LEU A 6 -18.54 -11.39 -0.83
N PHE A 7 -17.76 -12.48 -0.90
CA PHE A 7 -16.70 -12.73 0.07
C PHE A 7 -15.72 -11.56 0.14
N GLN A 8 -15.22 -11.08 -1.02
CA GLN A 8 -14.32 -9.93 -1.05
C GLN A 8 -15.03 -8.65 -0.55
N ALA A 9 -16.27 -8.41 -0.94
CA ALA A 9 -17.04 -7.21 -0.55
C ALA A 9 -17.32 -7.14 0.95
N PHE A 10 -17.38 -8.26 1.67
CA PHE A 10 -17.62 -8.26 3.12
C PHE A 10 -16.33 -8.38 3.94
N VAL A 11 -15.41 -9.24 3.52
CA VAL A 11 -14.23 -9.56 4.32
C VAL A 11 -13.21 -8.43 4.29
N TRP A 12 -13.05 -7.76 3.14
CA TRP A 12 -12.06 -6.69 3.00
C TRP A 12 -12.39 -5.41 3.74
N PRO A 13 -13.63 -4.88 3.73
CA PRO A 13 -13.95 -3.72 4.55
C PRO A 13 -13.72 -4.01 6.04
N VAL A 14 -14.04 -5.20 6.52
CA VAL A 14 -13.77 -5.58 7.91
C VAL A 14 -12.26 -5.64 8.16
N ALA A 15 -11.48 -6.23 7.26
CA ALA A 15 -10.01 -6.25 7.34
C ALA A 15 -9.40 -4.84 7.42
N LEU A 16 -9.92 -3.89 6.65
CA LEU A 16 -9.42 -2.53 6.56
C LEU A 16 -9.86 -1.62 7.71
N THR A 17 -10.98 -1.92 8.35
CA THR A 17 -11.61 -1.02 9.33
C THR A 17 -11.42 -1.47 10.76
N THR A 18 -11.21 -2.77 10.99
CA THR A 18 -10.94 -3.25 12.34
C THR A 18 -9.60 -2.72 12.87
N THR A 19 -9.52 -2.56 14.18
CA THR A 19 -8.30 -2.28 14.95
C THR A 19 -8.05 -3.34 16.02
N ARG A 20 -8.92 -4.35 16.10
CA ARG A 20 -8.86 -5.41 17.11
C ARG A 20 -8.04 -6.58 16.57
N PRO A 21 -6.89 -6.93 17.18
CA PRO A 21 -6.01 -7.98 16.68
C PRO A 21 -6.69 -9.34 16.50
N VAL A 22 -7.64 -9.67 17.38
CA VAL A 22 -8.42 -10.92 17.29
C VAL A 22 -9.30 -10.94 16.04
N VAL A 23 -9.93 -9.82 15.71
CA VAL A 23 -10.76 -9.69 14.51
C VAL A 23 -9.88 -9.68 13.26
N GLU A 24 -8.73 -8.98 13.29
CA GLU A 24 -7.73 -9.02 12.21
C GLU A 24 -7.26 -10.45 11.93
N GLY A 25 -6.90 -11.20 12.97
CA GLY A 25 -6.46 -12.59 12.85
C GLY A 25 -7.55 -13.49 12.28
N PHE A 26 -8.78 -13.39 12.79
CA PHE A 26 -9.91 -14.16 12.29
C PHE A 26 -10.22 -13.85 10.82
N VAL A 27 -10.23 -12.56 10.45
CA VAL A 27 -10.42 -12.11 9.07
C VAL A 27 -9.29 -12.61 8.17
N GLY A 28 -8.04 -12.58 8.63
CA GLY A 28 -6.90 -13.12 7.89
C GLY A 28 -7.02 -14.63 7.64
N VAL A 29 -7.46 -15.41 8.63
CA VAL A 29 -7.73 -16.84 8.48
C VAL A 29 -8.87 -17.08 7.48
N LEU A 30 -9.96 -16.33 7.58
CA LEU A 30 -11.08 -16.42 6.63
C LEU A 30 -10.61 -16.10 5.21
N MET A 31 -9.82 -15.04 5.02
CA MET A 31 -9.26 -14.67 3.73
C MET A 31 -8.37 -15.75 3.15
N LEU A 32 -7.49 -16.36 3.96
CA LEU A 32 -6.63 -17.44 3.50
C LEU A 32 -7.45 -18.67 3.10
N ALA A 33 -8.37 -19.12 3.97
CA ALA A 33 -9.24 -20.25 3.68
C ALA A 33 -10.13 -20.00 2.46
N GLY A 34 -10.69 -18.79 2.35
CA GLY A 34 -11.48 -18.34 1.22
C GLY A 34 -10.66 -18.31 -0.07
N ALA A 35 -9.46 -17.75 -0.04
CA ALA A 35 -8.55 -17.72 -1.19
C ALA A 35 -8.16 -19.15 -1.61
N THR A 36 -7.77 -20.01 -0.67
CA THR A 36 -7.45 -21.42 -0.96
C THR A 36 -8.64 -22.15 -1.59
N HIS A 37 -9.83 -22.03 -1.01
CA HIS A 37 -11.03 -22.63 -1.57
C HIS A 37 -11.34 -22.09 -2.96
N GLN A 38 -11.21 -20.78 -3.18
CA GLN A 38 -11.47 -20.16 -4.47
C GLN A 38 -10.44 -20.54 -5.54
N CYS A 39 -9.16 -20.67 -5.18
CA CYS A 39 -8.13 -21.23 -6.05
C CYS A 39 -8.42 -22.69 -6.41
N LEU A 40 -8.78 -23.52 -5.44
CA LEU A 40 -8.98 -24.96 -5.66
C LEU A 40 -10.31 -25.29 -6.35
N ALA A 41 -11.41 -24.67 -5.92
CA ALA A 41 -12.76 -24.96 -6.38
C ALA A 41 -13.18 -24.12 -7.59
N TYR A 42 -12.70 -22.89 -7.69
CA TYR A 42 -13.07 -21.96 -8.77
C TYR A 42 -11.91 -21.57 -9.69
N GLN A 43 -10.71 -22.13 -9.47
CA GLN A 43 -9.52 -21.91 -10.32
C GLN A 43 -9.15 -20.43 -10.50
N VAL A 44 -9.50 -19.60 -9.52
CA VAL A 44 -9.17 -18.16 -9.54
C VAL A 44 -7.65 -18.00 -9.67
N SER A 45 -7.22 -17.17 -10.64
CA SER A 45 -5.81 -17.01 -10.96
C SER A 45 -5.05 -16.42 -9.77
N SER A 46 -3.79 -16.84 -9.57
CA SER A 46 -2.87 -16.19 -8.63
C SER A 46 -2.70 -14.69 -8.91
N GLY A 47 -2.85 -14.28 -10.18
CA GLY A 47 -2.87 -12.88 -10.58
C GLY A 47 -3.98 -12.08 -9.90
N PHE A 48 -5.16 -12.68 -9.66
CA PHE A 48 -6.26 -12.04 -8.93
C PHE A 48 -5.81 -11.65 -7.51
N TYR A 49 -5.30 -12.61 -6.73
CA TYR A 49 -4.91 -12.35 -5.34
C TYR A 49 -3.70 -11.43 -5.23
N GLY A 50 -2.76 -11.49 -6.17
CA GLY A 50 -1.63 -10.56 -6.21
C GLY A 50 -2.09 -9.12 -6.29
N HIS A 51 -3.02 -8.82 -7.21
CA HIS A 51 -3.59 -7.48 -7.37
C HIS A 51 -4.45 -7.07 -6.18
N VAL A 52 -5.30 -7.97 -5.66
CA VAL A 52 -6.13 -7.67 -4.49
C VAL A 52 -5.26 -7.36 -3.27
N VAL A 53 -4.30 -8.22 -2.92
CA VAL A 53 -3.43 -8.00 -1.75
C VAL A 53 -2.65 -6.69 -1.87
N ALA A 54 -2.07 -6.42 -3.05
CA ALA A 54 -1.38 -5.16 -3.30
C ALA A 54 -2.34 -3.97 -3.15
N GLY A 55 -3.52 -4.02 -3.77
CA GLY A 55 -4.51 -2.96 -3.70
C GLY A 55 -4.98 -2.65 -2.29
N MET A 56 -5.20 -3.69 -1.49
CA MET A 56 -5.58 -3.58 -0.08
C MET A 56 -4.46 -2.94 0.77
N ALA A 57 -3.20 -3.30 0.51
CA ALA A 57 -2.05 -2.66 1.15
C ALA A 57 -1.97 -1.16 0.79
N LEU A 58 -2.23 -0.79 -0.47
CA LEU A 58 -2.26 0.62 -0.88
C LEU A 58 -3.40 1.39 -0.20
N ILE A 59 -4.60 0.81 -0.10
CA ILE A 59 -5.73 1.42 0.63
C ILE A 59 -5.37 1.63 2.12
N GLY A 60 -4.71 0.65 2.74
CA GLY A 60 -4.16 0.77 4.09
C GLY A 60 -3.15 1.91 4.22
N GLY A 61 -2.23 2.04 3.25
CA GLY A 61 -1.28 3.16 3.17
C GLY A 61 -1.98 4.52 3.12
N GLY A 62 -3.11 4.62 2.42
CA GLY A 62 -3.95 5.83 2.40
C GLY A 62 -4.53 6.18 3.76
N ARG A 63 -5.05 5.18 4.50
CA ARG A 63 -5.53 5.35 5.88
C ARG A 63 -4.41 5.86 6.80
N GLU A 64 -3.21 5.27 6.72
CA GLU A 64 -2.07 5.71 7.53
C GLU A 64 -1.60 7.12 7.15
N THR A 65 -1.64 7.48 5.86
CA THR A 65 -1.28 8.83 5.38
C THR A 65 -2.19 9.92 5.96
N ILE A 66 -3.49 9.65 6.11
CA ILE A 66 -4.45 10.60 6.72
C ILE A 66 -4.11 10.87 8.19
N ARG A 67 -3.64 9.85 8.91
CA ARG A 67 -3.34 9.89 10.35
C ARG A 67 -1.92 10.35 10.65
N GLY A 68 -1.03 10.25 9.68
CA GLY A 68 0.39 10.57 9.84
C GLY A 68 0.72 12.06 9.83
N ASP A 69 1.99 12.36 9.98
CA ASP A 69 2.62 13.68 9.98
C ASP A 69 3.26 14.02 8.63
N GLY A 70 2.82 13.36 7.56
CA GLY A 70 3.33 13.54 6.21
C GLY A 70 4.67 12.85 5.92
N ARG A 71 5.24 12.12 6.89
CA ARG A 71 6.40 11.24 6.69
C ARG A 71 6.01 9.94 5.95
N PRO A 72 6.99 9.16 5.48
CA PRO A 72 6.75 7.86 4.87
C PRO A 72 5.91 6.93 5.77
N ILE A 73 4.98 6.19 5.16
CA ILE A 73 4.09 5.30 5.90
C ILE A 73 4.87 4.21 6.64
N THR A 74 4.44 3.83 7.84
CA THR A 74 5.01 2.70 8.57
C THR A 74 3.96 1.65 8.82
N ALA A 75 4.35 0.38 8.79
CA ALA A 75 3.49 -0.71 9.23
C ALA A 75 4.14 -1.47 10.39
N ARG A 76 3.34 -2.29 11.06
CA ARG A 76 3.83 -3.23 12.06
C ARG A 76 4.84 -4.18 11.40
N TRP A 77 5.91 -4.53 12.11
CA TRP A 77 7.04 -5.27 11.53
C TRP A 77 6.62 -6.57 10.85
N PHE A 78 5.64 -7.30 11.38
CA PHE A 78 5.18 -8.56 10.80
C PHE A 78 4.46 -8.37 9.45
N VAL A 79 3.83 -7.21 9.22
CA VAL A 79 3.24 -6.87 7.91
C VAL A 79 4.35 -6.72 6.88
N GLY A 80 5.44 -6.03 7.25
CA GLY A 80 6.62 -5.92 6.41
C GLY A 80 7.26 -7.28 6.12
N VAL A 81 7.42 -8.13 7.13
CA VAL A 81 7.93 -9.51 6.98
C VAL A 81 7.06 -10.34 6.04
N LEU A 82 5.73 -10.28 6.20
CA LEU A 82 4.80 -11.00 5.33
C LEU A 82 4.92 -10.55 3.88
N GLY A 83 5.02 -9.23 3.64
CA GLY A 83 5.28 -8.68 2.32
C GLY A 83 6.60 -9.17 1.74
N CYS A 84 7.68 -9.14 2.53
CA CYS A 84 8.99 -9.67 2.12
C CYS A 84 8.92 -11.15 1.71
N VAL A 85 8.25 -12.00 2.50
CA VAL A 85 8.11 -13.43 2.17
C VAL A 85 7.35 -13.62 0.86
N LEU A 86 6.24 -12.90 0.68
CA LEU A 86 5.41 -12.98 -0.52
C LEU A 86 6.19 -12.54 -1.76
N PHE A 87 6.86 -11.40 -1.70
CA PHE A 87 7.59 -10.86 -2.85
C PHE A 87 8.90 -11.61 -3.12
N ALA A 88 9.57 -12.16 -2.10
CA ALA A 88 10.72 -13.04 -2.31
C ALA A 88 10.33 -14.31 -3.07
N PHE A 89 9.20 -14.93 -2.69
CA PHE A 89 8.67 -16.09 -3.42
C PHE A 89 8.29 -15.74 -4.86
N ALA A 90 7.61 -14.61 -5.08
CA ALA A 90 7.22 -14.15 -6.41
C ALA A 90 8.46 -13.85 -7.30
N THR A 91 9.46 -13.16 -6.76
CA THR A 91 10.75 -12.91 -7.42
C THR A 91 11.45 -14.22 -7.77
N GLY A 92 11.56 -15.16 -6.83
CA GLY A 92 12.21 -16.45 -7.06
C GLY A 92 11.53 -17.27 -8.15
N SER A 93 10.19 -17.26 -8.17
CA SER A 93 9.39 -17.93 -9.21
C SER A 93 9.65 -17.35 -10.61
N GLN A 94 9.61 -16.03 -10.76
CA GLN A 94 9.88 -15.38 -12.05
C GLN A 94 11.35 -15.52 -12.48
N TYR A 95 12.28 -15.45 -11.53
CA TYR A 95 13.69 -15.66 -11.78
C TYR A 95 13.98 -17.09 -12.27
N TYR A 96 13.37 -18.09 -11.65
CA TYR A 96 13.45 -19.48 -12.10
C TYR A 96 12.96 -19.62 -13.55
N HIS A 97 11.83 -19.00 -13.90
CA HIS A 97 11.35 -18.98 -15.28
C HIS A 97 12.28 -18.24 -16.25
N THR A 98 13.02 -17.22 -15.78
CA THR A 98 13.98 -16.45 -16.59
C THR A 98 15.27 -17.24 -16.84
N VAL A 99 15.80 -17.92 -15.82
CA VAL A 99 17.16 -18.49 -15.84
C VAL A 99 17.17 -19.99 -16.07
N MET A 100 16.20 -20.72 -15.52
CA MET A 100 16.18 -22.19 -15.52
C MET A 100 15.10 -22.78 -16.45
N GLY A 101 14.26 -21.95 -17.08
CA GLY A 101 13.21 -22.41 -17.98
C GLY A 101 13.77 -23.01 -19.29
N LEU A 102 13.15 -24.08 -19.80
CA LEU A 102 13.45 -24.74 -21.09
C LEU A 102 13.18 -23.86 -22.34
N HIS A 103 12.91 -22.56 -22.15
CA HIS A 103 12.55 -21.61 -23.19
C HIS A 103 13.40 -20.34 -23.04
N PRO A 104 13.69 -19.63 -24.14
CA PRO A 104 14.49 -18.40 -24.08
C PRO A 104 13.87 -17.39 -23.10
N PRO A 105 14.70 -16.68 -22.31
CA PRO A 105 14.23 -15.70 -21.34
C PRO A 105 13.37 -14.65 -22.04
N LYS A 106 12.10 -14.57 -21.64
CA LYS A 106 11.21 -13.51 -22.10
C LYS A 106 11.43 -12.27 -21.24
N LEU A 107 11.57 -11.10 -21.88
CA LEU A 107 11.68 -9.80 -21.21
C LEU A 107 10.61 -9.59 -20.13
N MET A 108 9.43 -10.18 -20.32
CA MET A 108 8.34 -10.22 -19.34
C MET A 108 8.77 -10.76 -17.98
N HIS A 109 9.48 -11.88 -17.91
CA HIS A 109 9.88 -12.47 -16.63
C HIS A 109 10.91 -11.60 -15.91
N LEU A 110 11.81 -10.95 -16.67
CA LEU A 110 12.77 -9.99 -16.11
C LEU A 110 12.04 -8.78 -15.50
N VAL A 111 11.07 -8.21 -16.21
CA VAL A 111 10.31 -7.06 -15.70
C VAL A 111 9.54 -7.42 -14.43
N HIS A 112 8.88 -8.59 -14.39
CA HIS A 112 8.19 -9.03 -13.17
C HIS A 112 9.16 -9.28 -12.02
N THR A 113 10.36 -9.82 -12.29
CA THR A 113 11.42 -9.97 -11.28
C THR A 113 11.81 -8.62 -10.70
N CYS A 114 11.96 -7.58 -11.52
CA CYS A 114 12.23 -6.22 -11.06
C CYS A 114 11.08 -5.66 -10.22
N ILE A 115 9.82 -5.80 -10.68
CA ILE A 115 8.63 -5.34 -9.96
C ILE A 115 8.56 -5.97 -8.57
N TYR A 116 8.72 -7.29 -8.47
CA TYR A 116 8.65 -8.00 -7.19
C TYR A 116 9.85 -7.69 -6.28
N SER A 117 11.04 -7.48 -6.85
CA SER A 117 12.21 -7.04 -6.08
C SER A 117 12.01 -5.64 -5.48
N MET A 118 11.43 -4.72 -6.24
CA MET A 118 11.07 -3.37 -5.76
C MET A 118 10.01 -3.44 -4.64
N ALA A 119 8.98 -4.25 -4.83
CA ALA A 119 7.93 -4.45 -3.82
C ALA A 119 8.46 -5.15 -2.54
N PHE A 120 9.43 -6.05 -2.67
CA PHE A 120 10.17 -6.63 -1.54
C PHE A 120 10.90 -5.56 -0.74
N VAL A 121 11.65 -4.68 -1.42
CA VAL A 121 12.37 -3.57 -0.77
C VAL A 121 11.39 -2.64 -0.05
N LEU A 122 10.29 -2.24 -0.69
CA LEU A 122 9.26 -1.42 -0.04
C LEU A 122 8.70 -2.10 1.22
N SER A 123 8.39 -3.40 1.15
CA SER A 123 7.86 -4.16 2.30
C SER A 123 8.84 -4.18 3.47
N LEU A 124 10.13 -4.38 3.18
CA LEU A 124 11.20 -4.34 4.16
C LEU A 124 11.30 -2.94 4.80
N MET A 125 11.33 -1.89 3.99
CA MET A 125 11.49 -0.51 4.43
C MET A 125 10.27 -0.02 5.24
N ILE A 126 9.06 -0.47 4.92
CA ILE A 126 7.82 -0.12 5.63
C ILE A 126 7.76 -0.73 7.04
N GLY A 127 8.20 -1.99 7.20
CA GLY A 127 8.17 -2.70 8.49
C GLY A 127 9.41 -2.51 9.37
N ALA A 128 10.55 -2.14 8.80
CA ALA A 128 11.80 -1.97 9.52
C ALA A 128 11.76 -0.91 10.65
N PRO A 129 11.12 0.26 10.51
CA PRO A 129 11.07 1.26 11.58
C PRO A 129 10.42 0.73 12.86
N ASP A 130 9.31 -0.01 12.75
CA ASP A 130 8.62 -0.62 13.90
C ASP A 130 9.50 -1.66 14.59
N PHE A 131 10.17 -2.51 13.79
CA PHE A 131 11.12 -3.51 14.28
C PHE A 131 12.31 -2.88 15.01
N MET A 132 12.85 -1.78 14.47
CA MET A 132 13.96 -1.05 15.06
C MET A 132 13.55 -0.34 16.36
N ARG A 133 12.37 0.28 16.41
CA ARG A 133 11.84 0.93 17.63
C ARG A 133 11.61 -0.05 18.77
N ALA A 134 11.23 -1.29 18.46
CA ALA A 134 11.10 -2.35 19.46
C ALA A 134 12.43 -2.78 20.11
N ARG A 135 13.58 -2.26 19.65
CA ARG A 135 14.92 -2.65 20.10
C ARG A 135 15.72 -1.41 20.53
N PRO A 136 16.07 -1.26 21.81
CA PRO A 136 16.73 -0.04 22.31
C PRO A 136 18.00 0.35 21.56
N HIS A 137 18.82 -0.63 21.18
CA HIS A 137 20.07 -0.40 20.44
C HIS A 137 19.86 -0.01 18.96
N LEU A 138 18.65 -0.19 18.40
CA LEU A 138 18.32 0.17 17.02
C LEU A 138 17.38 1.37 16.90
N ALA A 139 16.75 1.81 17.99
CA ALA A 139 15.71 2.83 17.95
C ALA A 139 16.18 4.15 17.30
N ALA A 140 17.44 4.54 17.52
CA ALA A 140 18.03 5.73 16.90
C ALA A 140 18.16 5.63 15.37
N TYR A 141 18.28 4.42 14.80
CA TYR A 141 18.37 4.23 13.35
C TYR A 141 17.00 4.30 12.65
N ALA A 142 15.90 4.15 13.40
CA ALA A 142 14.56 4.21 12.84
C ALA A 142 14.25 5.59 12.24
N SER A 143 14.72 6.67 12.86
CA SER A 143 14.57 8.04 12.33
C SER A 143 15.36 8.24 11.04
N HIS A 144 16.64 7.84 11.03
CA HIS A 144 17.49 7.90 9.84
C HIS A 144 16.90 7.13 8.66
N LEU A 145 16.33 5.95 8.94
CA LEU A 145 15.63 5.16 7.93
C LEU A 145 14.41 5.91 7.38
N LEU A 146 13.59 6.52 8.23
CA LEU A 146 12.44 7.30 7.78
C LEU A 146 12.84 8.50 6.93
N ASP A 147 13.94 9.15 7.28
CA ASP A 147 14.44 10.30 6.51
C ASP A 147 14.95 9.85 5.13
N ALA A 148 15.65 8.72 5.04
CA ALA A 148 16.04 8.14 3.75
C ALA A 148 14.82 7.76 2.90
N ARG A 149 13.77 7.24 3.53
CA ARG A 149 12.54 6.80 2.86
C ARG A 149 11.74 7.94 2.23
N VAL A 150 11.94 9.19 2.66
CA VAL A 150 11.35 10.37 2.00
C VAL A 150 11.71 10.42 0.50
N LEU A 151 12.91 9.93 0.13
CA LEU A 151 13.35 9.82 -1.25
C LEU A 151 13.12 8.42 -1.83
N VAL A 152 13.43 7.38 -1.07
CA VAL A 152 13.42 5.99 -1.58
C VAL A 152 12.01 5.54 -1.95
N ASP A 153 11.02 5.75 -1.09
CA ASP A 153 9.65 5.29 -1.33
C ASP A 153 9.05 5.86 -2.64
N PRO A 154 9.04 7.20 -2.87
CA PRO A 154 8.53 7.74 -4.12
C PRO A 154 9.39 7.35 -5.33
N ALA A 155 10.71 7.23 -5.19
CA ALA A 155 11.56 6.78 -6.30
C ALA A 155 11.22 5.36 -6.75
N VAL A 156 11.00 4.44 -5.80
CA VAL A 156 10.61 3.06 -6.11
C VAL A 156 9.21 3.01 -6.71
N LEU A 157 8.24 3.75 -6.17
CA LEU A 157 6.89 3.82 -6.74
C LEU A 157 6.86 4.43 -8.14
N PHE A 158 7.67 5.46 -8.38
CA PHE A 158 7.82 6.06 -9.71
C PHE A 158 8.42 5.05 -10.70
N ALA A 159 9.47 4.34 -10.30
CA ALA A 159 10.09 3.30 -11.13
C ALA A 159 9.12 2.15 -11.44
N LEU A 160 8.34 1.70 -10.45
CA LEU A 160 7.26 0.74 -10.65
C LEU A 160 6.22 1.26 -11.64
N GLY A 161 5.84 2.54 -11.53
CA GLY A 161 4.93 3.20 -12.45
C GLY A 161 5.45 3.22 -13.89
N VAL A 162 6.73 3.58 -14.09
CA VAL A 162 7.39 3.54 -15.40
C VAL A 162 7.43 2.13 -15.97
N LEU A 163 7.78 1.13 -15.16
CA LEU A 163 7.79 -0.27 -15.58
C LEU A 163 6.40 -0.72 -16.03
N LEU A 164 5.34 -0.46 -15.24
CA LEU A 164 3.97 -0.86 -15.58
C LEU A 164 3.41 -0.10 -16.79
N TYR A 165 3.77 1.18 -16.94
CA TYR A 165 3.38 1.98 -18.11
C TYR A 165 4.01 1.49 -19.42
N THR A 166 5.27 1.04 -19.35
CA THR A 166 6.02 0.59 -20.53
C THR A 166 5.90 -0.91 -20.79
N HIS A 167 5.56 -1.71 -19.78
CA HIS A 167 5.54 -3.17 -19.87
C HIS A 167 4.25 -3.73 -20.48
N ARG A 168 4.18 -3.69 -21.81
CA ARG A 168 3.06 -4.23 -22.58
C ARG A 168 3.29 -5.68 -22.95
N HIS A 169 2.62 -6.58 -22.23
CA HIS A 169 2.71 -8.02 -22.46
C HIS A 169 1.36 -8.74 -22.35
N ASP A 170 0.32 -8.01 -21.95
CA ASP A 170 -1.03 -8.54 -21.92
C ASP A 170 -1.52 -8.78 -23.36
N PRO A 171 -2.12 -9.95 -23.63
CA PRO A 171 -2.70 -10.23 -24.94
C PRO A 171 -4.02 -9.47 -25.17
N SER A 172 -4.58 -8.83 -24.14
CA SER A 172 -5.82 -8.06 -24.24
C SER A 172 -5.55 -6.55 -24.24
N GLU A 173 -6.24 -5.83 -25.12
CA GLU A 173 -6.18 -4.36 -25.18
C GLU A 173 -6.67 -3.73 -23.87
N VAL A 174 -7.76 -4.25 -23.29
CA VAL A 174 -8.27 -3.81 -21.98
C VAL A 174 -7.24 -4.02 -20.88
N GLY A 175 -6.57 -5.18 -20.82
CA GLY A 175 -5.50 -5.44 -19.86
C GLY A 175 -4.34 -4.45 -20.01
N THR A 176 -3.97 -4.14 -21.25
CA THR A 176 -2.95 -3.13 -21.54
C THR A 176 -3.36 -1.73 -21.04
N GLN A 177 -4.59 -1.28 -21.31
CA GLN A 177 -5.09 0.01 -20.80
C GLN A 177 -5.14 0.04 -19.27
N MET A 178 -5.54 -1.06 -18.65
CA MET A 178 -5.60 -1.19 -17.19
C MET A 178 -4.23 -1.02 -16.53
N HIS A 179 -3.20 -1.68 -17.06
CA HIS A 179 -1.82 -1.55 -16.60
C HIS A 179 -1.22 -0.17 -16.90
N LEU A 180 -1.56 0.45 -18.04
CA LEU A 180 -1.13 1.82 -18.36
C LEU A 180 -1.62 2.82 -17.33
N ILE A 181 -2.92 2.76 -16.99
CA ILE A 181 -3.52 3.62 -15.96
C ILE A 181 -2.88 3.33 -14.60
N LEU A 182 -2.69 2.06 -14.23
CA LEU A 182 -1.98 1.70 -13.00
C LEU A 182 -0.58 2.33 -12.92
N GLY A 183 0.17 2.30 -14.03
CA GLY A 183 1.47 2.95 -14.12
C GLY A 183 1.40 4.46 -13.87
N LEU A 184 0.41 5.14 -14.47
CA LEU A 184 0.17 6.58 -14.26
C LEU A 184 -0.22 6.90 -12.81
N LEU A 185 -1.07 6.08 -12.20
CA LEU A 185 -1.50 6.24 -10.81
C LEU A 185 -0.33 6.10 -9.83
N LEU A 186 0.58 5.14 -10.06
CA LEU A 186 1.79 4.96 -9.25
C LEU A 186 2.77 6.14 -9.39
N MET A 187 2.96 6.66 -10.61
CA MET A 187 3.77 7.86 -10.82
C MET A 187 3.13 9.08 -10.14
N ALA A 188 1.81 9.25 -10.23
CA ALA A 188 1.09 10.31 -9.54
C ALA A 188 1.20 10.19 -8.02
N LEU A 189 1.09 8.97 -7.48
CA LEU A 189 1.28 8.69 -6.05
C LEU A 189 2.70 9.08 -5.59
N ALA A 190 3.73 8.70 -6.35
CA ALA A 190 5.11 9.07 -6.04
C ALA A 190 5.29 10.60 -5.97
N LEU A 191 4.76 11.33 -6.96
CA LEU A 191 4.82 12.80 -6.98
C LEU A 191 4.07 13.42 -5.80
N MET A 192 2.90 12.89 -5.45
CA MET A 192 2.12 13.34 -4.29
C MET A 192 2.84 13.07 -2.96
N GLN A 193 3.58 11.96 -2.85
CA GLN A 193 4.40 11.67 -1.65
C GLN A 193 5.58 12.65 -1.53
N MET A 194 6.26 12.94 -2.64
CA MET A 194 7.34 13.93 -2.65
C MET A 194 6.80 15.32 -2.26
N GLY A 195 5.71 15.75 -2.89
CA GLY A 195 5.07 17.04 -2.60
C GLY A 195 4.60 17.15 -1.15
N ASN A 196 4.00 16.10 -0.61
CA ASN A 196 3.59 16.07 0.79
C ASN A 196 4.79 16.13 1.74
N SER A 197 5.84 15.34 1.52
CA SER A 197 7.04 15.35 2.36
C SER A 197 7.76 16.71 2.35
N MET A 198 7.86 17.33 1.17
CA MET A 198 8.43 18.67 1.00
C MET A 198 7.65 19.71 1.81
N LEU A 199 6.32 19.69 1.74
CA LEU A 199 5.49 20.68 2.46
C LEU A 199 5.57 20.50 3.98
N HIS A 200 5.59 19.26 4.48
CA HIS A 200 5.79 18.99 5.91
C HIS A 200 7.21 19.28 6.41
N THR A 201 8.19 19.42 5.51
CA THR A 201 9.54 19.91 5.85
C THR A 201 9.56 21.44 5.97
N LEU A 202 8.74 22.13 5.18
CA LEU A 202 8.72 23.59 5.06
C LEU A 202 7.68 24.28 5.95
N SER A 203 6.78 23.52 6.58
CA SER A 203 5.63 24.06 7.31
C SER A 203 5.37 23.28 8.58
N SER A 204 4.72 23.91 9.55
CA SER A 204 4.26 23.23 10.75
C SER A 204 3.17 22.21 10.40
N ILE A 205 3.20 21.04 11.03
CA ILE A 205 2.27 19.91 10.79
C ILE A 205 0.78 20.30 10.79
N PRO A 206 0.27 21.19 11.68
CA PRO A 206 -1.14 21.58 11.67
C PRO A 206 -1.51 22.59 10.57
N ALA A 207 -0.58 23.00 9.71
CA ALA A 207 -0.87 23.95 8.63
C ALA A 207 -1.97 23.41 7.70
N PRO A 208 -2.96 24.24 7.29
CA PRO A 208 -4.04 23.80 6.40
C PRO A 208 -3.55 23.13 5.11
N LEU A 209 -2.43 23.60 4.56
CA LEU A 209 -1.83 23.04 3.36
C LEU A 209 -1.29 21.62 3.60
N CYS A 210 -0.58 21.40 4.72
CA CYS A 210 -0.12 20.08 5.17
C CYS A 210 -1.28 19.09 5.38
N MET A 211 -2.43 19.56 5.88
CA MET A 211 -3.64 18.73 6.00
C MET A 211 -4.23 18.38 4.63
N LEU A 212 -4.28 19.34 3.71
CA LEU A 212 -4.77 19.13 2.35
C LEU A 212 -3.90 18.12 1.61
N THR A 213 -2.58 18.25 1.69
CA THR A 213 -1.66 17.36 0.98
C THR A 213 -1.70 15.95 1.52
N ARG A 214 -1.84 15.75 2.83
CA ARG A 214 -2.10 14.40 3.39
C ARG A 214 -3.35 13.77 2.80
N LYS A 215 -4.44 14.52 2.65
CA LYS A 215 -5.68 14.01 2.05
C LYS A 215 -5.51 13.68 0.56
N LEU A 216 -4.78 14.51 -0.19
CA LEU A 216 -4.48 14.26 -1.60
C LEU A 216 -3.57 13.04 -1.80
N THR A 217 -2.52 12.91 -1.00
CA THR A 217 -1.62 11.75 -1.03
C THR A 217 -2.37 10.49 -0.61
N ALA A 218 -3.23 10.57 0.41
CA ALA A 218 -4.09 9.46 0.80
C ALA A 218 -5.07 9.06 -0.29
N PHE A 219 -5.64 10.03 -1.01
CA PHE A 219 -6.47 9.77 -2.19
C PHE A 219 -5.69 9.06 -3.30
N ALA A 220 -4.45 9.48 -3.59
CA ALA A 220 -3.62 8.80 -4.57
C ALA A 220 -3.33 7.33 -4.15
N TRP A 221 -3.06 7.08 -2.87
CA TRP A 221 -2.91 5.72 -2.33
C TRP A 221 -4.17 4.89 -2.50
N VAL A 222 -5.31 5.42 -2.04
CA VAL A 222 -6.61 4.74 -2.09
C VAL A 222 -7.05 4.48 -3.53
N LEU A 223 -6.93 5.46 -4.41
CA LEU A 223 -7.31 5.33 -5.82
C LEU A 223 -6.49 4.22 -6.50
N THR A 224 -5.17 4.23 -6.32
CA THR A 224 -4.30 3.17 -6.86
C THR A 224 -4.68 1.80 -6.30
N GLY A 225 -5.05 1.75 -5.02
CA GLY A 225 -5.47 0.51 -4.37
C GLY A 225 -6.81 -0.03 -4.85
N LEU A 226 -7.82 0.85 -4.99
CA LEU A 226 -9.12 0.52 -5.58
C LEU A 226 -8.95 0.02 -7.00
N TRP A 227 -8.14 0.72 -7.80
CA TRP A 227 -7.83 0.34 -9.18
C TRP A 227 -7.28 -1.08 -9.26
N LEU A 228 -6.32 -1.45 -8.40
CA LEU A 228 -5.78 -2.82 -8.36
C LEU A 228 -6.83 -3.86 -7.98
N VAL A 229 -7.64 -3.61 -6.96
CA VAL A 229 -8.70 -4.56 -6.53
C VAL A 229 -9.73 -4.75 -7.65
N HIS A 230 -10.15 -3.67 -8.29
CA HIS A 230 -11.10 -3.71 -9.38
C HIS A 230 -10.52 -4.32 -10.64
N MET A 231 -9.29 -3.97 -11.02
CA MET A 231 -8.54 -4.62 -12.09
C MET A 231 -8.45 -6.14 -11.87
N ALA A 232 -8.25 -6.59 -10.62
CA ALA A 232 -8.28 -8.01 -10.28
C ALA A 232 -9.61 -8.66 -10.66
N ALA A 233 -10.72 -8.05 -10.26
CA ALA A 233 -12.06 -8.50 -10.59
C ALA A 233 -12.34 -8.43 -12.11
N PHE A 234 -11.91 -7.35 -12.75
CA PHE A 234 -12.18 -7.10 -14.15
C PHE A 234 -11.38 -7.97 -15.09
N LEU A 235 -10.14 -8.37 -14.75
CA LEU A 235 -9.25 -9.13 -15.63
C LEU A 235 -9.05 -10.59 -15.22
N TYR A 236 -9.08 -10.91 -13.93
CA TYR A 236 -8.56 -12.19 -13.42
C TYR A 236 -9.58 -13.05 -12.66
N MET A 237 -10.84 -12.63 -12.57
CA MET A 237 -11.87 -13.34 -11.80
C MET A 237 -12.27 -14.70 -12.41
N PHE A 238 -12.22 -14.84 -13.73
CA PHE A 238 -12.65 -16.05 -14.44
C PHE A 238 -11.41 -16.82 -14.93
N GLY A 239 -10.65 -17.40 -13.99
CA GLY A 239 -9.54 -18.27 -14.32
C GLY A 239 -10.00 -19.71 -14.50
N ASN A 240 -9.95 -20.25 -15.71
CA ASN A 240 -9.61 -21.65 -15.89
C ASN A 240 -8.41 -21.62 -16.83
N GLU A 241 -7.20 -21.81 -16.28
CA GLU A 241 -5.96 -21.75 -17.07
C GLU A 241 -5.98 -22.72 -18.26
N ALA A 242 -6.82 -23.76 -18.22
CA ALA A 242 -7.00 -24.72 -19.29
C ALA A 242 -7.93 -24.25 -20.45
N ARG A 243 -8.70 -23.15 -20.30
CA ARG A 243 -9.65 -22.65 -21.33
C ARG A 243 -9.37 -21.23 -21.83
N GLY A 244 -8.21 -20.68 -21.47
CA GLY A 244 -7.75 -19.35 -21.91
C GLY A 244 -7.35 -18.49 -20.71
N LYS A 245 -6.12 -18.00 -20.73
CA LYS A 245 -5.58 -17.09 -19.70
C LYS A 245 -6.29 -15.73 -19.78
N GLY A 246 -6.66 -15.15 -18.63
CA GLY A 246 -7.04 -13.72 -18.53
C GLY A 246 -8.53 -13.39 -18.73
N ARG A 247 -9.46 -14.31 -18.45
CA ARG A 247 -10.90 -13.96 -18.48
C ARG A 247 -11.32 -13.29 -17.18
N GLY A 248 -12.10 -12.23 -17.33
CA GLY A 248 -12.50 -11.30 -16.29
C GLY A 248 -13.92 -10.78 -16.54
N LEU A 249 -14.47 -9.92 -15.66
CA LEU A 249 -15.80 -9.34 -15.86
C LEU A 249 -15.92 -8.60 -17.20
N HIS A 250 -14.82 -8.06 -17.72
CA HIS A 250 -14.80 -7.38 -19.02
C HIS A 250 -15.27 -8.26 -20.19
N HIS A 251 -15.05 -9.58 -20.15
CA HIS A 251 -15.54 -10.50 -21.17
C HIS A 251 -17.05 -10.73 -21.11
N LEU A 252 -17.70 -10.48 -19.96
CA LEU A 252 -19.15 -10.60 -19.84
C LEU A 252 -19.86 -9.33 -20.26
N LEU A 253 -19.23 -8.18 -19.96
CA LEU A 253 -19.85 -6.88 -20.16
C LEU A 253 -19.61 -6.36 -21.57
N TRP A 254 -18.40 -6.52 -22.11
CA TRP A 254 -17.90 -5.72 -23.23
C TRP A 254 -17.28 -6.53 -24.37
N ALA A 255 -17.37 -7.86 -24.32
CA ALA A 255 -16.91 -8.69 -25.41
C ALA A 255 -17.77 -8.54 -26.66
N ASP A 256 -17.12 -8.50 -27.82
CA ASP A 256 -17.76 -8.69 -29.12
C ASP A 256 -18.21 -10.15 -29.33
N GLU A 257 -18.83 -10.43 -30.48
CA GLU A 257 -19.31 -11.76 -30.86
C GLU A 257 -18.21 -12.84 -30.85
N HIS A 258 -16.93 -12.44 -30.89
CA HIS A 258 -15.76 -13.33 -30.86
C HIS A 258 -15.09 -13.39 -29.48
N GLY A 259 -15.68 -12.76 -28.46
CA GLY A 259 -15.15 -12.75 -27.11
C GLY A 259 -14.03 -11.73 -26.87
N GLN A 260 -13.81 -10.79 -27.80
CA GLN A 260 -12.73 -9.78 -27.77
C GLN A 260 -13.27 -8.38 -27.51
N VAL A 261 -12.50 -7.53 -26.84
CA VAL A 261 -12.85 -6.10 -26.67
C VAL A 261 -11.98 -5.28 -27.62
N GLN A 262 -12.59 -4.57 -28.57
CA GLN A 262 -11.86 -3.75 -29.56
C GLN A 262 -11.20 -2.52 -28.91
N SER A 263 -10.12 -2.03 -29.52
CA SER A 263 -9.23 -1.00 -28.95
C SER A 263 -9.89 0.34 -28.56
N PRO A 264 -10.80 0.96 -29.35
CA PRO A 264 -11.45 2.21 -28.95
C PRO A 264 -12.38 2.00 -27.75
N LEU A 265 -13.16 0.92 -27.79
CA LEU A 265 -14.05 0.53 -26.72
C LEU A 265 -13.24 0.27 -25.45
N ALA A 266 -12.12 -0.47 -25.52
CA ALA A 266 -11.25 -0.76 -24.39
C ALA A 266 -10.74 0.48 -23.63
N ALA A 267 -10.44 1.57 -24.33
CA ALA A 267 -10.01 2.82 -23.70
C ALA A 267 -11.17 3.54 -23.00
N GLU A 268 -12.34 3.66 -23.63
CA GLU A 268 -13.54 4.25 -23.04
C GLU A 268 -13.98 3.49 -21.78
N CYS A 269 -13.94 2.18 -21.89
CA CYS A 269 -14.13 1.18 -20.87
C CYS A 269 -13.24 1.39 -19.64
N ALA A 270 -11.92 1.45 -19.86
CA ALA A 270 -10.98 1.72 -18.78
C ALA A 270 -11.20 3.12 -18.17
N GLY A 271 -11.51 4.12 -18.99
CA GLY A 271 -11.84 5.48 -18.54
C GLY A 271 -13.10 5.55 -17.66
N PHE A 272 -14.15 4.81 -18.03
CA PHE A 272 -15.38 4.72 -17.25
C PHE A 272 -15.12 4.10 -15.86
N TYR A 273 -14.37 3.00 -15.81
CA TYR A 273 -14.00 2.39 -14.53
C TYR A 273 -13.12 3.32 -13.68
N LEU A 274 -12.19 4.04 -14.30
CA LEU A 274 -11.35 4.99 -13.59
C LEU A 274 -12.19 6.12 -12.98
N ALA A 275 -13.20 6.61 -13.70
CA ALA A 275 -14.13 7.62 -13.17
C ALA A 275 -14.92 7.11 -11.95
N LEU A 276 -15.36 5.85 -11.96
CA LEU A 276 -16.00 5.22 -10.80
C LEU A 276 -15.04 5.10 -9.62
N ASP A 277 -13.79 4.70 -9.86
CA ASP A 277 -12.77 4.54 -8.82
C ASP A 277 -12.35 5.88 -8.23
N ILE A 278 -12.31 6.95 -9.03
CA ILE A 278 -12.12 8.32 -8.55
C ILE A 278 -13.24 8.69 -7.57
N LEU A 279 -14.51 8.49 -7.96
CA LEU A 279 -15.65 8.80 -7.10
C LEU A 279 -15.60 7.98 -5.79
N MET A 280 -15.39 6.67 -5.89
CA MET A 280 -15.28 5.78 -4.74
C MET A 280 -14.09 6.14 -3.84
N GLY A 281 -12.95 6.49 -4.43
CA GLY A 281 -11.75 6.90 -3.71
C GLY A 281 -11.96 8.18 -2.91
N VAL A 282 -12.63 9.18 -3.50
CA VAL A 282 -12.98 10.43 -2.79
C VAL A 282 -13.90 10.13 -1.61
N LEU A 283 -14.95 9.33 -1.82
CA LEU A 283 -15.88 8.96 -0.75
C LEU A 283 -15.17 8.20 0.38
N LEU A 284 -14.31 7.24 0.03
CA LEU A 284 -13.59 6.42 1.00
C LEU A 284 -12.61 7.27 1.83
N VAL A 285 -11.85 8.16 1.20
CA VAL A 285 -10.95 9.10 1.90
C VAL A 285 -11.75 10.04 2.80
N SER A 286 -12.90 10.55 2.36
CA SER A 286 -13.76 11.39 3.19
C SER A 286 -14.28 10.63 4.43
N CYS A 287 -14.66 9.36 4.30
CA CYS A 287 -15.03 8.52 5.44
C CYS A 287 -13.85 8.26 6.38
N MET A 288 -12.66 7.97 5.86
CA MET A 288 -11.44 7.76 6.65
C MET A 288 -11.01 9.04 7.41
N ALA A 289 -11.12 10.20 6.77
CA ALA A 289 -10.81 11.48 7.40
C ALA A 289 -11.82 11.83 8.51
N SER A 290 -13.12 11.59 8.27
CA SER A 290 -14.17 11.87 9.25
C SER A 290 -14.08 10.98 10.50
N SER A 291 -13.75 9.69 10.32
CA SER A 291 -13.54 8.77 11.43
C SER A 291 -12.29 9.08 12.25
N SER A 292 -11.24 9.61 11.61
CA SER A 292 -10.01 10.01 12.30
C SER A 292 -10.18 11.30 13.11
N ALA A 293 -11.06 12.22 12.69
CA ALA A 293 -11.40 13.42 13.46
C ALA A 293 -12.19 13.12 14.76
N GLY A 294 -12.90 11.99 14.82
CA GLY A 294 -13.61 11.51 16.01
C GLY A 294 -12.71 10.88 17.07
N GLN A 295 -11.50 10.43 16.68
CA GLN A 295 -10.45 10.02 17.62
C GLN A 295 -9.69 11.27 18.10
N LYS A 296 -10.35 12.13 18.87
CA LYS A 296 -9.61 13.12 19.68
C LYS A 296 -8.61 12.35 20.54
N GLN A 297 -7.33 12.69 20.41
CA GLN A 297 -6.28 12.26 21.34
C GLN A 297 -6.80 12.50 22.76
N SER A 298 -6.89 11.43 23.56
CA SER A 298 -7.00 11.56 25.01
C SER A 298 -5.88 12.50 25.46
N PRO A 299 -6.16 13.55 26.27
CA PRO A 299 -5.18 14.53 26.73
C PRO A 299 -4.23 13.95 27.79
N THR A 300 -3.76 12.72 27.61
CA THR A 300 -2.83 12.03 28.51
C THR A 300 -1.36 12.18 28.08
N GLU A 301 -1.06 12.58 26.84
CA GLU A 301 0.33 12.76 26.38
C GLU A 301 0.91 14.16 26.70
N SER A 302 0.06 15.17 26.98
CA SER A 302 0.52 16.49 27.41
C SER A 302 0.76 16.61 28.93
N ALA A 303 0.42 15.57 29.70
CA ALA A 303 0.69 15.51 31.14
C ALA A 303 2.11 14.99 31.41
N ASP A 304 2.57 13.98 30.64
CA ASP A 304 3.91 13.40 30.80
C ASP A 304 5.03 14.35 30.38
N GLU A 305 4.86 15.16 29.33
CA GLU A 305 5.89 16.13 28.95
C GLU A 305 6.05 17.26 29.98
N ASN A 306 4.96 17.65 30.65
CA ASN A 306 5.01 18.65 31.73
C ASN A 306 5.57 18.07 33.04
N GLU A 307 5.28 16.81 33.35
CA GLU A 307 5.84 16.14 34.54
C GLU A 307 7.34 15.83 34.35
N THR A 308 7.77 15.44 33.15
CA THR A 308 9.19 15.22 32.84
C THR A 308 9.98 16.54 32.77
N ALA A 309 9.36 17.63 32.30
CA ALA A 309 9.97 18.96 32.34
C ALA A 309 10.07 19.51 33.78
N ALA A 310 9.05 19.31 34.61
CA ALA A 310 9.06 19.70 36.02
C ALA A 310 10.12 18.91 36.82
N LEU A 311 10.27 17.61 36.55
CA LEU A 311 11.29 16.77 37.17
C LEU A 311 12.72 17.14 36.73
N ARG A 312 12.92 17.59 35.48
CA ARG A 312 14.22 18.10 35.02
C ARG A 312 14.60 19.43 35.66
N VAL A 313 13.65 20.36 35.80
CA VAL A 313 13.90 21.64 36.48
C VAL A 313 14.19 21.44 37.98
N ALA A 314 13.54 20.46 38.63
CA ALA A 314 13.83 20.12 40.02
C ALA A 314 15.23 19.50 40.20
N ALA A 315 15.68 18.64 39.28
CA ALA A 315 17.01 18.04 39.33
C ALA A 315 18.13 19.06 39.13
N ASP A 316 17.95 20.03 38.22
CA ASP A 316 18.94 21.08 37.98
C ASP A 316 19.06 22.06 39.17
N ALA A 317 17.96 22.31 39.90
CA ALA A 317 17.95 23.16 41.10
C ALA A 317 18.69 22.53 42.30
N ASP A 318 18.62 21.20 42.46
CA ASP A 318 19.34 20.49 43.52
C ASP A 318 20.86 20.40 43.25
N GLU A 319 21.27 20.35 41.98
CA GLU A 319 22.69 20.32 41.62
C GLU A 319 23.39 21.67 41.85
N GLU A 320 22.66 22.78 41.67
CA GLU A 320 23.16 24.14 41.91
C GLU A 320 23.31 24.44 43.42
N ASN A 321 22.41 23.91 44.27
CA ASN A 321 22.53 24.00 45.72
C ASN A 321 23.67 23.14 46.30
N ALA A 322 23.97 21.99 45.69
CA ALA A 322 25.09 21.16 46.14
C ALA A 322 26.46 21.84 45.88
N ARG A 323 26.60 22.57 44.77
CA ARG A 323 27.87 23.22 44.37
C ARG A 323 28.18 24.50 45.16
N SER A 324 27.19 25.17 45.73
CA SER A 324 27.41 26.39 46.53
C SER A 324 27.91 26.12 47.97
N SER A 325 27.78 24.88 48.47
CA SER A 325 28.13 24.50 49.85
C SER A 325 29.61 24.15 50.08
N VAL A 326 30.44 24.05 49.03
CA VAL A 326 31.84 23.57 49.11
C VAL A 326 32.87 24.72 49.08
N GLY A 327 32.46 25.98 48.91
CA GLY A 327 33.35 27.13 48.76
C GLY A 327 33.66 27.94 50.04
N GLY A 328 33.48 27.38 51.23
CA GLY A 328 33.61 28.11 52.50
C GLY A 328 34.51 27.42 53.51
N LYS A 329 35.83 27.45 53.28
CA LYS A 329 36.90 27.49 54.29
C LYS A 329 38.27 27.68 53.65
#